data_AF-A0A396KB93-F1
#
_entry.id   AF-A0A396KB93-F1
#
_cell.length_a   1.000
_cell.length_b   1.000
_cell.length_c   1.000
_cell.angle_alpha   90.00
_cell.angle_beta   90.00
_cell.angle_gamma   90.00
#
_symmetry.space_group_name_H-M   'P 1'
#
loop_
_entity.id
_entity.type
_entity.pdbx_description
1 polymer ?
#
loop_
_entity_poly.entity_id
_entity_poly.type
_entity_poly.pdbx_seq_one_letter_code
_entity_poly.pdbx_strand_id
1 'polypeptide(L)'
;MSVAKTGAIPNSYRQIHIAVDDFENRILKGRINHESKEYGIVFYSLSEMVFALEELFEEIHYPMKSVDHRNFSKKEYLDLKEESREVRIEGLKSETRGKLADFCLRVQYRYYASWQGQIEQIGTNAKRHFDSFMELMDFLDQQLGEGVTRLPYGLGKKMCEVTVNNYEGHVMSGDVSHPAVEDRRAFYNEFELREKIAEMIDPLPEQEKEPAVIISRSFRVENGNYGPATFVVRVLFRRNSTWQGTVGWKEKRCQVSFRSFMELLLLMHEAVARSGQWEKEPVKKTHTA
;
A
#
# COMPACT_ATOMS: atom_id res chain seq x y z
N MET A 1 -31.59 31.62 -22.78
CA MET A 1 -31.46 30.33 -22.08
C MET A 1 -30.10 29.74 -22.40
N SER A 2 -29.21 29.70 -21.43
CA SER A 2 -27.82 29.24 -21.59
C SER A 2 -27.76 27.75 -21.24
N VAL A 3 -27.50 26.92 -22.25
CA VAL A 3 -27.23 25.50 -22.04
C VAL A 3 -25.81 25.39 -21.45
N ALA A 4 -25.73 25.03 -20.18
CA ALA A 4 -24.46 24.75 -19.51
C ALA A 4 -23.78 23.55 -20.21
N LYS A 5 -22.65 23.80 -20.88
CA LYS A 5 -21.73 22.73 -21.27
C LYS A 5 -21.19 22.12 -19.97
N THR A 6 -21.65 20.94 -19.62
CA THR A 6 -21.06 20.10 -18.58
C THR A 6 -19.60 19.85 -19.00
N GLY A 7 -18.67 20.61 -18.42
CA GLY A 7 -17.27 20.62 -18.83
C GLY A 7 -16.66 19.25 -18.64
N ALA A 8 -16.35 18.56 -19.75
CA ALA A 8 -15.54 17.35 -19.69
C ALA A 8 -14.16 17.72 -19.12
N ILE A 9 -13.73 17.03 -18.06
CA ILE A 9 -12.38 17.15 -17.52
C ILE A 9 -11.38 16.94 -18.68
N PRO A 10 -10.45 17.89 -18.92
CA PRO A 10 -9.45 17.78 -19.98
C PRO A 10 -8.74 16.43 -19.92
N ASN A 11 -8.41 15.85 -21.08
CA ASN A 11 -7.77 14.53 -21.11
C ASN A 11 -6.40 14.53 -20.42
N SER A 12 -5.74 15.69 -20.37
CA SER A 12 -4.47 15.93 -19.68
C SER A 12 -4.58 15.78 -18.16
N TYR A 13 -5.72 16.16 -17.55
CA TYR A 13 -6.00 15.94 -16.12
C TYR A 13 -6.17 14.46 -15.76
N ARG A 14 -6.35 13.58 -16.76
CA ARG A 14 -6.47 12.13 -16.56
C ARG A 14 -5.13 11.40 -16.63
N GLN A 15 -4.06 12.14 -16.93
CA GLN A 15 -2.70 11.62 -17.01
C GLN A 15 -1.90 12.14 -15.83
N ILE A 16 -1.25 11.21 -15.15
CA ILE A 16 -0.35 11.49 -14.05
C ILE A 16 1.05 11.11 -14.52
N HIS A 17 1.99 12.02 -14.37
CA HIS A 17 3.39 11.75 -14.68
C HIS A 17 4.13 11.37 -13.41
N ILE A 18 4.62 10.13 -13.33
CA ILE A 18 5.40 9.62 -12.22
C ILE A 18 6.87 9.61 -12.64
N ALA A 19 7.64 10.55 -12.11
CA ALA A 19 9.09 10.62 -12.24
C ALA A 19 9.72 9.75 -11.14
N VAL A 20 10.34 8.64 -11.50
CA VAL A 20 11.01 7.74 -10.55
C VAL A 20 12.48 8.11 -10.44
N ASP A 21 12.92 8.38 -9.23
CA ASP A 21 14.28 8.81 -8.94
C ASP A 21 15.17 7.68 -8.44
N ASP A 22 14.59 6.71 -7.74
CA ASP A 22 15.32 5.59 -7.12
C ASP A 22 14.36 4.41 -6.90
N PHE A 23 14.89 3.19 -7.02
CA PHE A 23 14.19 1.93 -6.75
C PHE A 23 15.10 0.91 -6.03
N GLU A 24 16.13 1.38 -5.31
CA GLU A 24 16.99 0.53 -4.52
C GLU A 24 16.21 -0.26 -3.46
N ASN A 25 16.53 -1.55 -3.31
CA ASN A 25 15.83 -2.48 -2.40
C ASN A 25 14.31 -2.51 -2.60
N ARG A 26 13.83 -2.22 -3.83
CA ARG A 26 12.40 -2.14 -4.19
C ARG A 26 11.62 -1.09 -3.38
N ILE A 27 12.30 -0.06 -2.88
CA ILE A 27 11.67 1.12 -2.28
C ILE A 27 11.52 2.17 -3.37
N LEU A 28 10.28 2.40 -3.80
CA LEU A 28 9.98 3.35 -4.88
C LEU A 28 10.03 4.79 -4.37
N LYS A 29 10.99 5.57 -4.86
CA LYS A 29 11.12 7.00 -4.57
C LYS A 29 10.98 7.82 -5.84
N GLY A 30 10.35 8.97 -5.73
CA GLY A 30 10.13 9.81 -6.90
C GLY A 30 9.20 10.97 -6.65
N ARG A 31 8.63 11.46 -7.75
CA ARG A 31 7.80 12.66 -7.79
C ARG A 31 6.58 12.42 -8.68
N ILE A 32 5.43 12.90 -8.24
CA ILE A 32 4.17 12.91 -8.99
C ILE A 32 3.97 14.31 -9.55
N ASN A 33 3.94 14.42 -10.87
CA ASN A 33 3.63 15.65 -11.59
C ASN A 33 2.23 15.53 -12.19
N HIS A 34 1.38 16.52 -11.93
CA HIS A 34 0.02 16.60 -12.46
C HIS A 34 -0.32 18.05 -12.79
N GLU A 35 -1.12 18.26 -13.84
CA GLU A 35 -1.44 19.61 -14.35
C GLU A 35 -2.20 20.48 -13.33
N SER A 36 -2.91 19.89 -12.36
CA SER A 36 -3.58 20.64 -11.30
C SER A 36 -2.65 21.13 -10.20
N LYS A 37 -1.36 20.75 -10.23
CA LYS A 37 -0.37 21.11 -9.21
C LYS A 37 0.74 21.97 -9.83
N GLU A 38 1.10 23.05 -9.15
CA GLU A 38 2.20 23.92 -9.58
C GLU A 38 3.59 23.28 -9.34
N TYR A 39 3.65 22.32 -8.43
CA TYR A 39 4.86 21.62 -7.99
C TYR A 39 4.64 20.11 -7.98
N GLY A 40 5.72 19.36 -8.21
CA GLY A 40 5.71 17.90 -8.10
C GLY A 40 5.57 17.44 -6.65
N ILE A 41 4.73 16.45 -6.40
CA ILE A 41 4.53 15.85 -5.08
C ILE A 41 5.60 14.77 -4.88
N VAL A 42 6.54 15.00 -3.95
CA VAL A 42 7.62 14.04 -3.64
C VAL A 42 7.05 12.88 -2.82
N PHE A 43 7.55 11.67 -3.09
CA PHE A 43 7.27 10.47 -2.30
C PHE A 43 8.54 9.62 -2.14
N TYR A 44 8.64 8.94 -0.99
CA TYR A 44 9.81 8.13 -0.60
C TYR A 44 9.50 6.63 -0.47
N SER A 45 8.26 6.23 -0.73
CA SER A 45 7.84 4.83 -0.76
C SER A 45 6.65 4.61 -1.70
N LEU A 46 6.38 3.35 -2.04
CA LEU A 46 5.19 2.98 -2.82
C LEU A 46 3.91 3.40 -2.08
N SER A 47 3.85 3.21 -0.77
CA SER A 47 2.70 3.58 0.06
C SER A 47 2.48 5.08 0.07
N GLU A 48 3.55 5.88 0.18
CA GLU A 48 3.45 7.34 0.10
C GLU A 48 2.95 7.81 -1.27
N MET A 49 3.43 7.19 -2.37
CA MET A 49 2.88 7.42 -3.71
C MET A 49 1.39 7.11 -3.74
N VAL A 50 0.97 5.99 -3.14
CA VAL A 50 -0.45 5.61 -3.08
C VAL A 50 -1.29 6.67 -2.37
N PHE A 51 -0.82 7.14 -1.21
CA PHE A 51 -1.51 8.19 -0.48
C PHE A 51 -1.60 9.51 -1.24
N ALA A 52 -0.49 9.95 -1.83
CA ALA A 52 -0.45 11.19 -2.60
C ALA A 52 -1.42 11.16 -3.80
N LEU A 53 -1.55 10.01 -4.46
CA LEU A 53 -2.50 9.83 -5.55
C LEU A 53 -3.96 9.75 -5.06
N GLU A 54 -4.23 9.06 -3.96
CA GLU A 54 -5.59 9.05 -3.37
C GLU A 54 -6.05 10.47 -3.00
N GLU A 55 -5.17 11.27 -2.39
CA GLU A 55 -5.44 12.68 -2.05
C GLU A 55 -5.64 13.54 -3.32
N LEU A 56 -4.77 13.37 -4.31
CA LEU A 56 -4.91 14.05 -5.61
C LEU A 56 -6.26 13.74 -6.26
N PHE A 57 -6.70 12.47 -6.25
CA PHE A 57 -7.98 12.06 -6.83
C PHE A 57 -9.20 12.60 -6.09
N GLU A 58 -9.11 12.75 -4.77
CA GLU A 58 -10.16 13.39 -3.98
C GLU A 58 -10.23 14.90 -4.26
N GLU A 59 -9.09 15.57 -4.39
CA GLU A 59 -9.03 16.99 -4.71
C GLU A 59 -9.59 17.30 -6.11
N ILE A 60 -9.15 16.55 -7.13
CA ILE A 60 -9.62 16.75 -8.52
C ILE A 60 -10.97 16.07 -8.80
N HIS A 61 -11.54 15.37 -7.80
CA HIS A 61 -12.81 14.63 -7.89
C HIS A 61 -12.86 13.62 -9.06
N TYR A 62 -11.71 13.08 -9.44
CA TYR A 62 -11.58 12.16 -10.57
C TYR A 62 -10.32 11.28 -10.47
N PRO A 63 -10.41 9.98 -10.82
CA PRO A 63 -11.63 9.20 -10.94
C PRO A 63 -12.29 9.05 -9.57
N MET A 64 -13.63 9.08 -9.53
CA MET A 64 -14.36 8.96 -8.27
C MET A 64 -14.18 7.56 -7.67
N LYS A 65 -14.05 7.50 -6.34
CA LYS A 65 -14.10 6.22 -5.61
C LYS A 65 -15.48 5.60 -5.77
N SER A 66 -15.52 4.30 -6.10
CA SER A 66 -16.79 3.57 -6.17
C SER A 66 -17.36 3.21 -4.81
N VAL A 67 -16.51 3.28 -3.79
CA VAL A 67 -16.80 2.87 -2.43
C VAL A 67 -15.96 3.67 -1.44
N ASP A 68 -16.50 3.92 -0.27
CA ASP A 68 -15.76 4.58 0.82
C ASP A 68 -14.73 3.65 1.43
N HIS A 69 -13.66 4.25 1.98
CA HIS A 69 -12.61 3.50 2.68
C HIS A 69 -13.18 2.86 3.94
N ARG A 70 -12.71 1.64 4.22
CA ARG A 70 -12.95 0.99 5.50
C ARG A 70 -11.80 1.34 6.44
N ASN A 71 -12.10 1.34 7.73
CA ASN A 71 -11.16 1.72 8.77
C ASN A 71 -11.35 0.83 10.01
N PHE A 72 -10.31 0.74 10.84
CA PHE A 72 -10.39 0.06 12.14
C PHE A 72 -11.14 0.88 13.19
N SER A 73 -11.39 2.18 12.95
CA SER A 73 -12.13 3.06 13.86
C SER A 73 -13.02 4.04 13.09
N LYS A 74 -14.03 4.62 13.76
CA LYS A 74 -14.95 5.60 13.17
C LYS A 74 -14.31 6.93 12.67
N LYS A 75 -13.06 7.24 13.00
CA LYS A 75 -12.35 8.44 12.49
C LYS A 75 -11.67 8.08 11.18
N GLU A 76 -11.86 8.87 10.11
CA GLU A 76 -11.22 8.60 8.83
C GLU A 76 -9.70 8.73 8.95
N TYR A 77 -8.96 7.89 8.22
CA TYR A 77 -7.49 7.92 8.27
C TYR A 77 -6.92 9.21 7.67
N LEU A 78 -7.60 9.78 6.67
CA LEU A 78 -7.21 11.04 6.06
C LEU A 78 -7.28 12.19 7.08
N ASP A 79 -8.24 12.17 8.00
CA ASP A 79 -8.31 13.13 9.12
C ASP A 79 -7.06 13.07 10.03
N LEU A 80 -6.43 11.89 10.16
CA LEU A 80 -5.19 11.73 10.93
C LEU A 80 -3.96 12.26 10.18
N LYS A 81 -4.01 12.27 8.84
CA LYS A 81 -2.99 12.93 8.00
C LYS A 81 -3.13 14.44 8.03
N GLU A 82 -4.36 14.98 8.11
CA GLU A 82 -4.57 16.43 8.24
C GLU A 82 -3.88 17.02 9.48
N GLU A 83 -3.85 16.27 10.59
CA GLU A 83 -3.17 16.67 11.84
C GLU A 83 -1.63 16.59 11.76
N SER A 84 -1.08 15.90 10.76
CA SER A 84 0.37 15.76 10.52
C SER A 84 0.85 16.48 9.26
N ARG A 85 0.06 17.45 8.76
CA ARG A 85 0.35 18.35 7.61
C ARG A 85 1.58 19.24 7.85
N GLU A 86 2.77 18.65 7.95
CA GLU A 86 3.95 19.21 7.31
C GLU A 86 3.91 18.73 5.86
N VAL A 87 3.02 19.31 5.05
CA VAL A 87 3.12 19.16 3.60
C VAL A 87 4.46 19.79 3.24
N ARG A 88 5.47 18.94 3.01
CA ARG A 88 6.77 19.32 2.47
C ARG A 88 6.59 19.75 1.02
N ILE A 89 6.00 20.93 0.84
CA ILE A 89 6.09 21.69 -0.39
C ILE A 89 7.53 22.20 -0.42
N GLU A 90 8.47 21.36 -0.85
CA GLU A 90 9.76 21.87 -1.27
C GLU A 90 9.53 22.68 -2.54
N GLY A 91 9.36 23.98 -2.35
CA GLY A 91 9.26 24.97 -3.40
C GLY A 91 10.57 25.04 -4.17
N LEU A 92 10.71 24.15 -5.15
CA LEU A 92 11.66 24.32 -6.24
C LEU A 92 10.99 23.77 -7.49
N LYS A 93 11.15 24.46 -8.62
CA LYS A 93 10.76 23.95 -9.94
C LYS A 93 11.53 22.64 -10.16
N SER A 94 10.92 21.54 -9.73
CA SER A 94 11.48 20.22 -9.83
C SER A 94 11.75 19.93 -11.30
N GLU A 95 12.91 19.34 -11.60
CA GLU A 95 13.08 18.63 -12.86
C GLU A 95 11.86 17.72 -13.05
N THR A 96 11.22 17.84 -14.21
CA THR A 96 9.99 17.09 -14.52
C THR A 96 10.28 15.61 -14.76
N ARG A 97 11.55 15.25 -14.94
CA ARG A 97 12.01 13.88 -15.22
C ARG A 97 12.64 13.23 -14.01
N GLY A 98 12.35 11.95 -13.84
CA GLY A 98 12.98 11.08 -12.86
C GLY A 98 14.42 10.76 -13.25
N LYS A 99 15.25 10.47 -12.24
CA LYS A 99 16.64 10.02 -12.48
C LYS A 99 16.72 8.60 -13.07
N LEU A 100 15.75 7.75 -12.74
CA LEU A 100 15.75 6.33 -13.11
C LEU A 100 14.81 6.05 -14.29
N ALA A 101 13.55 6.49 -14.20
CA ALA A 101 12.56 6.27 -15.23
C ALA A 101 11.39 7.25 -15.10
N ASP A 102 10.64 7.43 -16.18
CA ASP A 102 9.42 8.22 -16.21
C ASP A 102 8.23 7.37 -16.65
N PHE A 103 7.10 7.51 -15.97
CA PHE A 103 5.87 6.77 -16.28
C PHE A 103 4.68 7.71 -16.47
N CYS A 104 3.83 7.38 -17.43
CA CYS A 104 2.51 7.96 -17.59
C CYS A 104 1.47 7.00 -17.02
N LEU A 105 0.89 7.35 -15.87
CA LEU A 105 -0.18 6.61 -15.22
C LEU A 105 -1.52 7.25 -15.57
N ARG A 106 -2.46 6.44 -16.04
CA ARG A 106 -3.85 6.82 -16.29
C ARG A 106 -4.77 5.89 -15.51
N VAL A 107 -5.19 6.32 -14.32
CA VAL A 107 -6.24 5.62 -13.55
C VAL A 107 -7.59 6.00 -14.15
N GLN A 108 -8.35 5.00 -14.57
CA GLN A 108 -9.67 5.16 -15.19
C GLN A 108 -10.80 4.86 -14.19
N TYR A 109 -10.60 3.85 -13.35
CA TYR A 109 -11.60 3.42 -12.37
C TYR A 109 -10.96 3.17 -11.01
N ARG A 110 -11.77 3.36 -9.96
CA ARG A 110 -11.43 3.06 -8.56
C ARG A 110 -12.39 2.03 -7.98
N TYR A 111 -12.44 0.85 -8.60
CA TYR A 111 -13.30 -0.25 -8.17
C TYR A 111 -12.65 -1.09 -7.07
N TYR A 112 -13.47 -1.54 -6.12
CA TYR A 112 -13.07 -2.44 -5.04
C TYR A 112 -11.96 -1.89 -4.12
N ALA A 113 -11.94 -0.56 -3.91
CA ALA A 113 -10.86 0.12 -3.19
C ALA A 113 -9.48 -0.24 -3.78
N SER A 114 -9.40 -0.27 -5.11
CA SER A 114 -8.17 -0.45 -5.89
C SER A 114 -8.23 0.45 -7.12
N TRP A 115 -7.19 0.40 -7.96
CA TRP A 115 -7.11 1.18 -9.19
C TRP A 115 -7.11 0.28 -10.41
N GLN A 116 -7.75 0.77 -11.47
CA GLN A 116 -7.73 0.18 -12.80
C GLN A 116 -7.39 1.23 -13.84
N GLY A 117 -6.63 0.85 -14.86
CA GLY A 117 -6.29 1.75 -15.94
C GLY A 117 -5.09 1.30 -16.75
N GLN A 118 -4.28 2.27 -17.17
CA GLN A 118 -3.12 2.03 -18.02
C GLN A 118 -1.89 2.70 -17.45
N ILE A 119 -0.76 2.01 -17.56
CA ILE A 119 0.57 2.55 -17.28
C ILE A 119 1.47 2.36 -18.49
N GLU A 120 2.29 3.37 -18.77
CA GLU A 120 3.23 3.40 -19.88
C GLU A 120 4.56 3.98 -19.40
N GLN A 121 5.69 3.35 -19.73
CA GLN A 121 7.01 3.88 -19.43
C GLN A 121 7.48 4.77 -20.58
N ILE A 122 7.67 6.06 -20.28
CA ILE A 122 8.05 7.09 -21.24
C ILE A 122 9.46 6.79 -21.75
N GLY A 123 9.63 6.87 -23.07
CA GLY A 123 10.91 6.56 -23.74
C GLY A 123 11.08 5.08 -24.10
N THR A 124 10.12 4.22 -23.75
CA THR A 124 10.10 2.81 -24.16
C THR A 124 8.77 2.48 -24.85
N ASN A 125 8.66 1.27 -25.41
CA ASN A 125 7.37 0.75 -25.90
C ASN A 125 6.60 -0.06 -24.82
N ALA A 126 7.05 0.00 -23.55
CA ALA A 126 6.43 -0.75 -22.48
C ALA A 126 5.14 -0.04 -22.02
N LYS A 127 4.01 -0.66 -22.36
CA LYS A 127 2.67 -0.24 -21.95
C LYS A 127 1.86 -1.43 -21.49
N ARG A 128 1.11 -1.26 -20.41
CA ARG A 128 0.26 -2.31 -19.84
C ARG A 128 -1.06 -1.74 -19.33
N HIS A 129 -2.14 -2.45 -19.62
CA HIS A 129 -3.41 -2.27 -18.90
C HIS A 129 -3.34 -3.04 -17.59
N PHE A 130 -3.84 -2.47 -16.51
CA PHE A 130 -3.91 -3.12 -15.21
C PHE A 130 -5.34 -3.07 -14.65
N ASP A 131 -5.75 -4.18 -14.06
CA ASP A 131 -7.07 -4.37 -13.46
C ASP A 131 -7.04 -4.29 -11.92
N SER A 132 -5.84 -4.16 -11.35
CA SER A 132 -5.64 -3.94 -9.93
C SER A 132 -4.34 -3.23 -9.61
N PHE A 133 -4.24 -2.72 -8.39
CA PHE A 133 -2.99 -2.19 -7.84
C PHE A 133 -1.84 -3.23 -7.83
N MET A 134 -2.14 -4.53 -7.67
CA MET A 134 -1.10 -5.57 -7.70
C MET A 134 -0.49 -5.73 -9.09
N GLU A 135 -1.27 -5.56 -10.16
CA GLU A 135 -0.75 -5.59 -11.52
C GLU A 135 0.05 -4.32 -11.85
N LEU A 136 -0.33 -3.18 -11.28
CA LEU A 136 0.49 -1.96 -11.33
C LEU A 136 1.84 -2.20 -10.63
N MET A 137 1.84 -2.81 -9.45
CA MET A 137 3.08 -3.20 -8.75
C MET A 137 3.93 -4.14 -9.62
N ASP A 138 3.31 -5.15 -10.25
CA ASP A 138 4.03 -6.09 -11.12
C ASP A 138 4.68 -5.40 -12.33
N PHE A 139 4.01 -4.40 -12.91
CA PHE A 139 4.58 -3.61 -13.98
C PHE A 139 5.79 -2.79 -13.52
N LEU A 140 5.65 -2.05 -12.41
CA LEU A 140 6.73 -1.25 -11.85
C LEU A 140 7.95 -2.11 -11.50
N ASP A 141 7.71 -3.23 -10.82
CA ASP A 141 8.75 -4.19 -10.45
C ASP A 141 9.44 -4.81 -11.66
N GLN A 142 8.70 -5.10 -12.74
CA GLN A 142 9.28 -5.61 -13.98
C GLN A 142 10.11 -4.56 -14.74
N GLN A 143 9.71 -3.28 -14.71
CA GLN A 143 10.43 -2.22 -15.42
C GLN A 143 11.63 -1.68 -14.64
N LEU A 144 11.58 -1.69 -13.31
CA LEU A 144 12.57 -1.06 -12.44
C LEU A 144 13.46 -2.06 -11.69
N GLY A 145 12.95 -3.26 -11.40
CA GLY A 145 13.68 -4.29 -10.67
C GLY A 145 14.36 -5.31 -11.59
N GLU A 146 15.25 -6.11 -11.03
CA GLU A 146 15.99 -7.16 -11.76
C GLU A 146 15.17 -8.44 -12.03
N GLY A 147 13.84 -8.37 -11.92
CA GLY A 147 12.95 -9.53 -12.06
C GLY A 147 13.01 -10.45 -10.84
N VAL A 148 12.04 -10.32 -9.94
CA VAL A 148 11.97 -11.20 -8.76
C VAL A 148 11.48 -12.59 -9.17
N THR A 149 12.26 -13.62 -8.85
CA THR A 149 11.81 -15.01 -8.94
C THR A 149 10.81 -15.26 -7.82
N ARG A 150 9.52 -15.11 -8.13
CA ARG A 150 8.45 -15.50 -7.22
C ARG A 150 8.43 -17.01 -7.09
N LEU A 151 8.24 -17.53 -5.88
CA LEU A 151 8.01 -18.96 -5.71
C LEU A 151 6.77 -19.34 -6.53
N PRO A 152 6.84 -20.41 -7.34
CA PRO A 152 5.73 -20.79 -8.21
C PRO A 152 4.51 -21.33 -7.44
N TYR A 153 4.67 -21.55 -6.13
CA TYR A 153 3.64 -22.08 -5.23
C TYR A 153 3.79 -21.48 -3.82
N GLY A 154 2.73 -21.58 -3.03
CA GLY A 154 2.72 -21.22 -1.62
C GLY A 154 2.48 -22.43 -0.71
N LEU A 155 2.19 -22.15 0.56
CA LEU A 155 1.98 -23.16 1.61
C LEU A 155 0.51 -23.58 1.81
N GLY A 156 -0.40 -23.11 0.96
CA GLY A 156 -1.82 -23.45 0.98
C GLY A 156 -2.58 -22.99 2.24
N LYS A 157 -2.01 -22.09 3.05
CA LYS A 157 -2.61 -21.68 4.32
C LYS A 157 -3.81 -20.77 4.09
N LYS A 158 -4.85 -20.94 4.91
CA LYS A 158 -6.09 -20.11 4.84
C LYS A 158 -5.96 -18.74 5.52
N MET A 159 -4.81 -18.49 6.15
CA MET A 159 -4.52 -17.27 6.90
C MET A 159 -3.00 -17.08 6.99
N CYS A 160 -2.55 -15.90 7.38
CA CYS A 160 -1.21 -15.64 7.89
C CYS A 160 -1.27 -14.57 8.99
N GLU A 161 -0.29 -14.57 9.89
CA GLU A 161 -0.06 -13.48 10.83
C GLU A 161 1.02 -12.57 10.24
N VAL A 162 0.75 -11.29 10.12
CA VAL A 162 1.70 -10.27 9.71
C VAL A 162 2.03 -9.42 10.93
N THR A 163 3.28 -9.45 11.36
CA THR A 163 3.76 -8.59 12.44
C THR A 163 4.57 -7.46 11.84
N VAL A 164 4.22 -6.22 12.16
CA VAL A 164 4.99 -5.03 11.79
C VAL A 164 5.87 -4.65 12.97
N ASN A 165 7.19 -4.72 12.78
CA ASN A 165 8.20 -4.44 13.80
C ASN A 165 8.93 -3.12 13.53
N ASN A 166 8.94 -2.62 12.29
CA ASN A 166 9.45 -1.27 12.01
C ASN A 166 8.51 -0.49 11.10
N TYR A 167 8.40 0.81 11.37
CA TYR A 167 7.67 1.75 10.53
C TYR A 167 8.35 3.10 10.46
N GLU A 168 8.88 3.47 9.30
CA GLU A 168 9.55 4.74 9.07
C GLU A 168 9.27 5.21 7.64
N GLY A 169 8.99 6.51 7.45
CA GLY A 169 8.81 7.08 6.11
C GLY A 169 7.69 6.42 5.28
N HIS A 170 6.62 5.94 5.93
CA HIS A 170 5.56 5.15 5.32
C HIS A 170 6.00 3.78 4.75
N VAL A 171 7.17 3.27 5.13
CA VAL A 171 7.61 1.90 4.82
C VAL A 171 7.38 1.02 6.04
N MET A 172 6.70 -0.11 5.85
CA MET A 172 6.52 -1.14 6.89
C MET A 172 7.51 -2.28 6.67
N SER A 173 8.12 -2.75 7.76
CA SER A 173 8.89 -4.01 7.77
C SER A 173 8.56 -4.86 8.99
N GLY A 174 8.82 -6.16 8.88
CA GLY A 174 8.53 -7.13 9.93
C GLY A 174 8.52 -8.54 9.36
N ASP A 175 7.60 -9.37 9.83
CA ASP A 175 7.53 -10.78 9.43
C ASP A 175 6.11 -11.25 9.11
N VAL A 176 6.01 -12.19 8.17
CA VAL A 176 4.82 -12.99 7.90
C VAL A 176 5.05 -14.39 8.43
N SER A 177 4.14 -14.87 9.27
CA SER A 177 4.22 -16.17 9.94
C SER A 177 2.88 -16.91 9.94
N HIS A 178 2.90 -18.19 10.28
CA HIS A 178 1.70 -19.00 10.44
C HIS A 178 1.89 -19.95 11.63
N PRO A 179 0.90 -20.17 12.51
CA PRO A 179 1.06 -21.05 13.69
C PRO A 179 1.46 -22.51 13.38
N ALA A 180 1.23 -22.96 12.15
CA ALA A 180 1.58 -24.30 11.65
C ALA A 180 2.78 -24.29 10.68
N VAL A 181 3.60 -23.25 10.71
CA VAL A 181 4.83 -23.12 9.91
C VAL A 181 5.91 -22.57 10.84
N GLU A 182 7.04 -23.25 10.93
CA GLU A 182 8.15 -22.80 11.79
C GLU A 182 8.80 -21.53 11.23
N ASP A 183 8.94 -21.46 9.91
CA ASP A 183 9.57 -20.35 9.21
C ASP A 183 8.74 -19.06 9.32
N ARG A 184 9.37 -18.04 9.91
CA ARG A 184 8.93 -16.65 9.81
C ARG A 184 9.63 -16.01 8.62
N ARG A 185 8.85 -15.35 7.76
CA ARG A 185 9.35 -14.77 6.52
C ARG A 185 9.42 -13.26 6.68
N ALA A 186 10.64 -12.73 6.79
CA ALA A 186 10.85 -11.30 6.88
C ALA A 186 10.43 -10.58 5.59
N PHE A 187 9.93 -9.36 5.75
CA PHE A 187 9.67 -8.41 4.66
C PHE A 187 10.17 -7.02 5.04
N TYR A 188 10.66 -6.27 4.07
CA TYR A 188 11.23 -4.93 4.28
C TYR A 188 10.47 -3.80 3.57
N ASN A 189 9.54 -4.13 2.67
CA ASN A 189 8.74 -3.19 1.89
C ASN A 189 7.41 -3.82 1.45
N GLU A 190 6.58 -3.05 0.75
CA GLU A 190 5.23 -3.47 0.33
C GLU A 190 5.25 -4.58 -0.72
N PHE A 191 6.27 -4.61 -1.58
CA PHE A 191 6.41 -5.66 -2.59
C PHE A 191 6.71 -7.01 -1.94
N GLU A 192 7.65 -7.03 -0.99
CA GLU A 192 7.98 -8.22 -0.22
C GLU A 192 6.84 -8.63 0.71
N LEU A 193 6.14 -7.68 1.34
CA LEU A 193 4.96 -7.99 2.17
C LEU A 193 3.93 -8.78 1.35
N ARG A 194 3.63 -8.31 0.15
CA ARG A 194 2.74 -9.01 -0.78
C ARG A 194 3.27 -10.40 -1.11
N GLU A 195 4.55 -10.53 -1.43
CA GLU A 195 5.16 -11.83 -1.76
C GLU A 195 5.12 -12.80 -0.57
N LYS A 196 5.46 -12.35 0.64
CA LYS A 196 5.47 -13.21 1.83
C LYS A 196 4.08 -13.63 2.27
N ILE A 197 3.08 -12.78 2.07
CA ILE A 197 1.68 -13.20 2.21
C ILE A 197 1.36 -14.27 1.14
N ALA A 198 1.67 -14.02 -0.13
CA ALA A 198 1.40 -14.95 -1.23
C ALA A 198 2.04 -16.32 -0.99
N GLU A 199 3.31 -16.36 -0.59
CA GLU A 199 4.04 -17.58 -0.22
C GLU A 199 3.32 -18.38 0.89
N MET A 200 2.59 -17.74 1.80
CA MET A 200 1.80 -18.44 2.81
C MET A 200 0.46 -18.96 2.27
N ILE A 201 -0.23 -18.17 1.46
CA ILE A 201 -1.64 -18.40 1.10
C ILE A 201 -1.85 -19.04 -0.28
N ASP A 202 -0.86 -18.98 -1.17
CA ASP A 202 -0.91 -19.59 -2.49
C ASP A 202 -0.97 -21.11 -2.35
N PRO A 203 -1.73 -21.80 -3.22
CA PRO A 203 -1.92 -23.24 -3.08
C PRO A 203 -0.59 -23.97 -3.18
N LEU A 204 -0.47 -25.05 -2.41
CA LEU A 204 0.60 -26.03 -2.58
C LEU A 204 0.39 -26.78 -3.91
N PRO A 205 1.46 -27.24 -4.58
CA PRO A 205 1.35 -28.17 -5.69
C PRO A 205 0.66 -29.46 -5.21
N GLU A 206 -0.18 -30.08 -6.05
CA GLU A 206 -0.96 -31.29 -5.69
C GLU A 206 -0.12 -32.46 -5.18
N GLN A 207 1.19 -32.43 -5.42
CA GLN A 207 2.15 -33.49 -5.11
C GLN A 207 2.82 -33.33 -3.73
N GLU A 208 2.69 -32.17 -3.07
CA GLU A 208 3.29 -31.90 -1.76
C GLU A 208 2.26 -32.06 -0.64
N LYS A 209 2.55 -32.91 0.34
CA LYS A 209 1.69 -33.07 1.53
C LYS A 209 1.79 -31.82 2.40
N GLU A 210 0.64 -31.33 2.87
CA GLU A 210 0.62 -30.30 3.91
C GLU A 210 1.46 -30.77 5.12
N PRO A 211 2.42 -29.96 5.60
CA PRO A 211 3.22 -30.33 6.76
C PRO A 211 2.29 -30.49 7.97
N ALA A 212 2.26 -31.70 8.51
CA ALA A 212 1.46 -32.09 9.67
C ALA A 212 2.17 -31.63 10.96
N VAL A 213 2.26 -30.32 11.19
CA VAL A 213 2.82 -29.83 12.45
C VAL A 213 2.01 -28.66 12.99
N ILE A 214 1.26 -28.93 14.07
CA ILE A 214 0.76 -27.89 14.97
C ILE A 214 1.90 -27.63 15.95
N ILE A 215 2.72 -26.61 15.70
CA ILE A 215 3.79 -26.21 16.60
C ILE A 215 3.19 -25.29 17.67
N SER A 216 3.63 -25.45 18.92
CA SER A 216 3.35 -24.50 20.00
C SER A 216 3.77 -23.10 19.56
N ARG A 217 2.89 -22.10 19.78
CA ARG A 217 3.16 -20.69 19.43
C ARG A 217 4.43 -20.21 20.14
N SER A 218 5.57 -20.18 19.45
CA SER A 218 6.73 -19.44 19.92
C SER A 218 6.49 -17.97 19.59
N PHE A 219 6.13 -17.18 20.59
CA PHE A 219 6.12 -15.72 20.48
C PHE A 219 7.58 -15.25 20.41
N ARG A 220 8.10 -15.05 19.21
CA ARG A 220 9.29 -14.21 19.02
C ARG A 220 8.79 -12.83 18.65
N VAL A 221 8.88 -11.90 19.60
CA VAL A 221 8.79 -10.47 19.29
C VAL A 221 10.20 -10.08 18.88
N GLU A 222 10.43 -9.83 17.60
CA GLU A 222 11.67 -9.18 17.21
C GLU A 222 11.62 -7.73 17.68
N ASN A 223 12.68 -7.27 18.34
CA ASN A 223 12.82 -5.86 18.71
C ASN A 223 12.98 -5.05 17.43
N GLY A 224 11.99 -4.24 17.10
CA GLY A 224 12.10 -3.21 16.09
C GLY A 224 11.82 -1.82 16.66
N ASN A 225 11.91 -0.79 15.83
CA ASN A 225 11.64 0.60 16.24
C ASN A 225 10.14 0.88 16.46
N TYR A 226 9.28 -0.11 16.21
CA TYR A 226 7.84 -0.02 16.28
C TYR A 226 7.27 -1.30 16.91
N GLY A 227 6.32 -1.20 17.83
CA GLY A 227 5.63 -2.40 18.28
C GLY A 227 4.44 -2.21 19.23
N PRO A 228 3.65 -3.27 19.46
CA PRO A 228 3.38 -4.39 18.56
C PRO A 228 2.14 -4.11 17.69
N ALA A 229 2.26 -4.18 16.36
CA ALA A 229 1.09 -4.26 15.48
C ALA A 229 1.08 -5.61 14.77
N THR A 230 0.18 -6.48 15.20
CA THR A 230 0.03 -7.81 14.65
C THR A 230 -1.34 -7.96 13.98
N PHE A 231 -1.30 -8.34 12.72
CA PHE A 231 -2.48 -8.51 11.87
C PHE A 231 -2.70 -9.97 11.52
N VAL A 232 -3.91 -10.49 11.73
CA VAL A 232 -4.33 -11.78 11.19
C VAL A 232 -5.02 -11.54 9.86
N VAL A 233 -4.35 -11.88 8.77
CA VAL A 233 -4.87 -11.72 7.41
C VAL A 233 -5.46 -13.05 6.95
N ARG A 234 -6.71 -13.01 6.49
CA ARG A 234 -7.40 -14.14 5.85
C ARG A 234 -7.82 -13.73 4.45
N VAL A 235 -7.23 -14.35 3.44
CA VAL A 235 -7.68 -14.18 2.05
C VAL A 235 -8.80 -15.19 1.78
N LEU A 236 -9.98 -14.67 1.46
CA LEU A 236 -11.18 -15.45 1.21
C LEU A 236 -11.42 -15.68 -0.28
N PHE A 237 -11.12 -14.67 -1.11
CA PHE A 237 -11.30 -14.73 -2.56
C PHE A 237 -10.13 -14.09 -3.30
N ARG A 238 -9.95 -14.54 -4.54
CA ARG A 238 -8.99 -13.97 -5.50
C ARG A 238 -9.74 -13.62 -6.78
N ARG A 239 -10.16 -12.36 -6.90
CA ARG A 239 -10.90 -11.85 -8.05
C ARG A 239 -10.33 -10.51 -8.48
N ASN A 240 -10.43 -10.20 -9.77
CA ASN A 240 -9.94 -8.95 -10.37
C ASN A 240 -8.45 -8.73 -10.06
N SER A 241 -7.64 -9.78 -10.24
CA SER A 241 -6.19 -9.76 -10.02
C SER A 241 -5.75 -9.19 -8.66
N THR A 242 -6.55 -9.41 -7.62
CA THR A 242 -6.24 -8.99 -6.24
C THR A 242 -6.88 -9.91 -5.20
N TRP A 243 -6.63 -9.61 -3.92
CA TRP A 243 -7.15 -10.38 -2.78
C TRP A 243 -8.32 -9.69 -2.10
N GLN A 244 -9.30 -10.48 -1.68
CA GLN A 244 -10.41 -10.05 -0.84
C GLN A 244 -10.46 -10.90 0.41
N GLY A 245 -10.79 -10.30 1.55
CA GLY A 245 -10.73 -11.05 2.80
C GLY A 245 -10.99 -10.21 4.05
N THR A 246 -10.42 -10.66 5.16
CA THR A 246 -10.49 -9.97 6.45
C THR A 246 -9.11 -9.78 7.05
N VAL A 247 -8.90 -8.65 7.69
CA VAL A 247 -7.72 -8.35 8.50
C VAL A 247 -8.16 -8.06 9.92
N GLY A 248 -7.61 -8.80 10.87
CA GLY A 248 -7.84 -8.62 12.31
C GLY A 248 -6.63 -7.99 12.98
N TRP A 249 -6.79 -6.86 13.67
CA TRP A 249 -5.74 -6.25 14.47
C TRP A 249 -5.77 -6.83 15.89
N LYS A 250 -4.77 -7.66 16.23
CA LYS A 250 -4.78 -8.45 17.48
C LYS A 250 -4.78 -7.59 18.72
N GLU A 251 -3.99 -6.52 18.74
CA GLU A 251 -3.84 -5.65 19.90
C GLU A 251 -5.11 -4.85 20.22
N LYS A 252 -5.89 -4.47 19.20
CA LYS A 252 -7.20 -3.80 19.39
C LYS A 252 -8.40 -4.74 19.39
N ARG A 253 -8.19 -6.03 19.14
CA ARG A 253 -9.25 -7.06 19.07
C ARG A 253 -10.39 -6.67 18.11
N CYS A 254 -10.05 -6.03 17.00
CA CYS A 254 -11.00 -5.63 15.97
C CYS A 254 -10.67 -6.31 14.64
N GLN A 255 -11.68 -6.45 13.78
CA GLN A 255 -11.54 -7.08 12.48
C GLN A 255 -12.33 -6.29 11.44
N VAL A 256 -11.70 -6.09 10.28
CA VAL A 256 -12.27 -5.35 9.16
C VAL A 256 -12.11 -6.21 7.90
N SER A 257 -13.10 -6.19 7.01
CA SER A 257 -12.98 -6.82 5.70
C SER A 257 -12.30 -5.89 4.70
N PHE A 258 -11.44 -6.41 3.82
CA PHE A 258 -10.83 -5.68 2.71
C PHE A 258 -11.27 -6.25 1.36
N ARG A 259 -11.26 -5.41 0.32
CA ARG A 259 -11.74 -5.70 -1.05
C ARG A 259 -10.61 -5.74 -2.08
N SER A 260 -9.41 -5.33 -1.68
CA SER A 260 -8.21 -5.42 -2.49
C SER A 260 -6.97 -5.51 -1.58
N PHE A 261 -5.84 -5.91 -2.15
CA PHE A 261 -4.54 -5.81 -1.45
C PHE A 261 -4.18 -4.35 -1.11
N MET A 262 -4.54 -3.39 -1.97
CA MET A 262 -4.34 -1.97 -1.69
C MET A 262 -5.13 -1.53 -0.45
N GLU A 263 -6.39 -1.96 -0.31
CA GLU A 263 -7.20 -1.66 0.88
C GLU A 263 -6.64 -2.34 2.14
N LEU A 264 -6.12 -3.56 2.03
CA LEU A 264 -5.39 -4.22 3.13
C LEU A 264 -4.17 -3.38 3.56
N LEU A 265 -3.37 -2.92 2.59
CA LEU A 265 -2.19 -2.09 2.84
C LEU A 265 -2.57 -0.79 3.55
N LEU A 266 -3.59 -0.07 3.05
CA LEU A 266 -4.10 1.16 3.67
C LEU A 266 -4.61 0.93 5.10
N LEU A 267 -5.33 -0.16 5.35
CA LEU A 267 -5.79 -0.54 6.69
C LEU A 267 -4.61 -0.80 7.65
N MET A 268 -3.56 -1.47 7.18
CA MET A 268 -2.36 -1.69 7.98
C MET A 268 -1.64 -0.38 8.30
N HIS A 269 -1.48 0.53 7.32
CA HIS A 269 -0.93 1.87 7.58
C HIS A 269 -1.78 2.68 8.56
N GLU A 270 -3.11 2.58 8.47
CA GLU A 270 -4.00 3.23 9.43
C GLU A 270 -3.71 2.76 10.85
N ALA A 271 -3.70 1.45 11.06
CA ALA A 271 -3.40 0.87 12.36
C ALA A 271 -1.99 1.26 12.83
N VAL A 272 -1.01 1.24 11.91
CA VAL A 272 0.38 1.48 12.26
C VAL A 272 0.62 2.94 12.67
N ALA A 273 0.11 3.90 11.88
CA ALA A 273 0.23 5.33 12.19
C ALA A 273 -0.46 5.71 13.51
N ARG A 274 -1.58 5.07 13.86
CA ARG A 274 -2.28 5.31 15.13
C ARG A 274 -1.48 4.86 16.34
N SER A 275 -0.80 3.71 16.28
CA SER A 275 -0.04 3.25 17.46
C SER A 275 1.21 4.10 17.70
N GLY A 276 1.75 4.79 16.69
CA GLY A 276 2.82 5.77 16.86
C GLY A 276 2.39 7.05 17.60
N GLN A 277 1.10 7.39 17.60
CA GLN A 277 0.58 8.54 18.36
C GLN A 277 0.40 8.21 19.86
N TRP A 278 0.32 6.93 20.23
CA TRP A 278 0.12 6.51 21.63
C TRP A 278 1.35 6.63 22.52
N GLU A 279 2.55 6.78 21.95
CA GLU A 279 3.76 7.07 22.75
C GLU A 279 3.92 8.56 23.12
N LYS A 280 3.05 9.47 22.62
CA LYS A 280 3.16 10.92 22.88
C LYS A 280 2.22 11.51 23.94
N GLU A 281 1.50 10.71 24.72
CA GLU A 281 0.88 11.17 25.98
C GLU A 281 1.15 10.16 27.10
N PRO A 282 1.56 10.56 28.33
CA PRO A 282 1.03 11.74 29.04
C PRO A 282 2.05 12.57 29.86
N VAL A 283 1.85 13.89 29.96
CA VAL A 283 2.08 14.58 31.25
C VAL A 283 0.86 15.43 31.54
N LYS A 284 0.03 14.92 32.46
CA LYS A 284 -1.02 15.68 33.13
C LYS A 284 -0.38 16.92 33.74
N LYS A 285 -0.85 18.11 33.33
CA LYS A 285 -0.61 19.35 34.07
C LYS A 285 -1.15 19.16 35.48
N THR A 286 -0.27 18.93 36.45
CA THR A 286 -0.60 19.16 37.86
C THR A 286 -0.77 20.66 38.03
N HIS A 287 -2.02 21.09 38.14
CA HIS A 287 -2.38 22.31 38.84
C HIS A 287 -1.94 22.15 40.30
N THR A 288 -1.06 23.03 40.76
CA THR A 288 -0.98 23.38 42.17
C THR A 288 -1.31 24.85 42.29
N ALA A 289 -2.24 25.11 43.21
CA ALA A 289 -2.81 26.39 43.59
C ALA A 289 -1.78 27.36 44.17
#